data_AF-A0AAV1K0L6-F1
#
_entry.id   AF-A0AAV1K0L6-F1
#
_cell.length_a   1.000
_cell.length_b   1.000
_cell.length_c   1.000
_cell.angle_alpha   90.00
_cell.angle_beta   90.00
_cell.angle_gamma   90.00
#
_symmetry.space_group_name_H-M   'P 1'
#
loop_
_entity.id
_entity.type
_entity.pdbx_description
1 polymer ?
#
loop_
_entity_poly.entity_id
_entity_poly.type
_entity_poly.pdbx_seq_one_letter_code
_entity_poly.pdbx_strand_id
1 'polypeptide(L)'
;MDFTADMHREEERLKTFDKWPVTFLSPELLARNGFYYLGSSDKVRCAFCKVEIMRWVEGHDPEKDHQLWAPQCPFLTRQARANRKCKNLFDE
;
A
#
# COMPACT_ATOMS: atom_id res chain seq x y z
N MET A 1 -5.74 24.71 2.77
CA MET A 1 -5.14 24.21 1.52
C MET A 1 -4.97 22.71 1.69
N ASP A 2 -5.86 21.93 1.09
CA ASP A 2 -5.81 20.46 1.11
C ASP A 2 -4.80 20.00 0.06
N PHE A 3 -3.52 20.02 0.43
CA PHE A 3 -2.43 19.44 -0.36
C PHE A 3 -2.37 17.95 -0.07
N THR A 4 -3.35 17.16 -0.49
CA THR A 4 -3.04 15.76 -0.79
C THR A 4 -2.16 15.77 -2.03
N ALA A 5 -0.86 16.01 -1.83
CA ALA A 5 0.16 15.69 -2.83
C ALA A 5 -0.20 14.31 -3.36
N ASP A 6 -0.32 14.22 -4.68
CA ASP A 6 -0.77 13.01 -5.32
C ASP A 6 0.34 11.98 -5.14
N MET A 7 0.25 11.18 -4.06
CA MET A 7 1.26 10.23 -3.55
C MET A 7 1.43 9.02 -4.49
N HIS A 8 1.48 9.29 -5.78
CA HIS A 8 1.50 8.34 -6.88
C HIS A 8 2.83 7.60 -6.98
N ARG A 9 3.95 8.24 -6.62
CA ARG A 9 5.27 7.61 -6.64
C ARG A 9 5.53 6.82 -5.37
N GLU A 10 6.07 5.62 -5.51
CA GLU A 10 6.46 4.78 -4.36
C GLU A 10 7.50 5.47 -3.48
N GLU A 11 8.49 6.12 -4.10
CA GLU A 11 9.54 6.84 -3.37
C GLU A 11 8.98 7.99 -2.50
N GLU A 12 7.92 8.66 -2.95
CA GLU A 12 7.27 9.74 -2.20
C GLU A 12 6.50 9.17 -1.01
N ARG A 13 5.79 8.05 -1.22
CA ARG A 13 5.13 7.32 -0.13
C ARG A 13 6.14 6.84 0.90
N LEU A 14 7.26 6.27 0.47
CA LEU A 14 8.29 5.76 1.38
C LEU A 14 8.85 6.85 2.29
N LYS A 15 9.08 8.06 1.76
CA LYS A 15 9.55 9.21 2.55
C LYS A 15 8.61 9.60 3.70
N THR A 16 7.33 9.26 3.62
CA THR A 16 6.37 9.57 4.71
C THR A 16 6.59 8.72 5.95
N PHE A 17 7.27 7.57 5.84
CA PHE A 17 7.53 6.64 6.94
C PHE A 17 8.68 7.09 7.87
N ASP A 18 8.97 8.39 7.93
CA ASP A 18 9.85 8.93 8.96
C ASP A 18 9.31 8.56 10.35
N LYS A 19 10.17 7.99 11.20
CA LYS A 19 9.83 7.53 12.56
C LYS A 19 8.64 6.56 12.61
N TRP A 20 8.47 5.72 11.60
CA TRP A 20 7.50 4.64 11.63
C TRP A 20 7.73 3.73 12.86
N PRO A 21 6.72 3.54 13.74
CA PRO A 21 6.94 2.90 15.04
C PRO A 21 6.86 1.36 15.02
N VAL A 22 6.40 0.75 13.92
CA VAL A 22 6.19 -0.70 13.85
C VAL A 22 7.44 -1.38 13.29
N THR A 23 8.02 -2.30 14.07
CA THR A 23 9.29 -2.97 13.75
C THR A 23 9.13 -4.24 12.91
N PHE A 24 7.99 -4.93 13.01
CA PHE A 24 7.72 -6.17 12.27
C PHE A 24 7.16 -5.93 10.86
N LEU A 25 6.83 -4.68 10.51
CA LEU A 25 6.21 -4.34 9.23
C LEU A 25 7.01 -3.28 8.49
N SER A 26 7.59 -3.68 7.36
CA SER A 26 8.50 -2.85 6.56
C SER A 26 7.78 -1.66 5.91
N PRO A 27 8.33 -0.43 6.08
CA PRO A 27 7.91 0.74 5.32
C PRO A 27 7.93 0.56 3.80
N GLU A 28 8.93 -0.14 3.28
CA GLU A 28 9.08 -0.44 1.85
C GLU A 28 7.93 -1.32 1.35
N LEU A 29 7.55 -2.33 2.13
CA LEU A 29 6.42 -3.20 1.81
C LEU A 29 5.10 -2.44 1.78
N LEU A 30 4.88 -1.55 2.75
CA LEU A 30 3.70 -0.68 2.81
C LEU A 30 3.66 0.30 1.62
N ALA A 31 4.77 0.99 1.35
CA ALA A 31 4.90 1.93 0.24
C ALA A 31 4.65 1.24 -1.10
N ARG A 32 5.22 0.06 -1.33
CA ARG A 32 5.00 -0.76 -2.53
C ARG A 32 3.54 -1.18 -2.70
N ASN A 33 2.81 -1.37 -1.60
CA ASN A 33 1.38 -1.70 -1.61
C ASN A 33 0.45 -0.47 -1.69
N GLY A 34 1.01 0.70 -2.02
CA GLY A 34 0.24 1.92 -2.27
C GLY A 34 -0.01 2.77 -1.03
N PHE A 35 0.54 2.38 0.13
CA PHE A 35 0.33 3.07 1.40
C PHE A 35 1.37 4.15 1.68
N TYR A 36 0.95 5.21 2.35
CA TYR A 36 1.83 6.21 2.95
C TYR A 36 1.46 6.40 4.42
N TYR A 37 2.44 6.71 5.27
CA TYR A 37 2.25 6.93 6.69
C TYR A 37 1.61 8.29 6.97
N LEU A 38 0.65 8.32 7.90
CA LEU A 38 -0.04 9.55 8.32
C LEU A 38 0.68 10.30 9.44
N GLY A 39 1.85 9.83 9.90
CA GLY A 39 2.61 10.48 10.98
C GLY A 39 2.02 10.28 12.38
N SER A 40 1.00 9.43 12.54
CA SER A 40 0.36 9.15 13.82
C SER A 40 0.15 7.66 14.05
N SER A 41 0.61 7.17 15.22
CA SER A 41 0.53 5.75 15.59
C SER A 41 1.06 4.85 14.48
N ASP A 42 0.31 3.83 14.07
CA ASP A 42 0.62 2.94 12.96
C ASP A 42 -0.36 3.14 11.78
N LYS A 43 -0.91 4.34 11.62
CA LYS A 43 -1.93 4.62 10.61
C LYS A 43 -1.31 4.88 9.25
N VAL A 44 -1.73 4.12 8.26
CA VAL A 44 -1.37 4.35 6.86
C VAL A 44 -2.60 4.61 6.01
N ARG A 45 -2.44 5.33 4.90
CA ARG A 45 -3.51 5.58 3.92
C ARG A 45 -3.05 5.18 2.52
N CYS A 46 -3.93 4.54 1.76
CA CYS A 46 -3.67 4.27 0.35
C CYS A 46 -3.75 5.56 -0.46
N ALA A 47 -2.75 5.82 -1.31
CA ALA A 47 -2.74 6.98 -2.19
C ALA A 47 -3.88 6.96 -3.23
N PHE A 48 -4.39 5.78 -3.58
CA PHE A 48 -5.28 5.59 -4.74
C PHE A 48 -6.75 5.40 -4.37
N CYS A 49 -7.06 4.66 -3.31
CA CYS A 49 -8.43 4.42 -2.84
C CYS A 49 -8.76 5.12 -1.52
N LYS A 50 -7.77 5.75 -0.88
CA LYS A 50 -7.89 6.47 0.39
C LYS A 50 -8.31 5.61 1.60
N VAL A 51 -8.31 4.28 1.48
CA VAL A 51 -8.51 3.39 2.65
C VAL A 51 -7.41 3.64 3.68
N GLU A 52 -7.80 3.67 4.95
CA GLU A 52 -6.90 3.79 6.09
C GLU A 52 -6.85 2.48 6.85
N ILE A 53 -5.65 2.04 7.21
CA ILE A 53 -5.42 0.82 8.00
C ILE A 53 -4.51 1.17 9.16
N MET A 54 -4.83 0.63 10.33
CA MET A 54 -4.14 0.86 11.61
C MET A 54 -4.32 -0.34 12.53
N ARG A 55 -3.65 -0.36 13.67
CA ARG A 55 -3.61 -1.49 14.62
C ARG A 55 -3.06 -2.76 13.94
N TRP A 56 -1.94 -2.61 13.25
CA TRP A 56 -1.20 -3.70 12.65
C TRP A 56 -0.76 -4.69 13.72
N VAL A 57 -0.84 -5.97 13.40
CA VAL A 57 -0.37 -7.07 14.24
C VAL A 57 0.66 -7.88 13.46
N GLU A 58 1.62 -8.47 14.15
CA GLU A 58 2.61 -9.34 13.54
C GLU A 58 1.93 -10.45 12.71
N GLY A 59 2.41 -10.65 11.48
CA GLY A 59 1.83 -11.58 10.51
C GLY A 59 0.75 -10.98 9.59
N HIS A 60 0.30 -9.74 9.83
CA HIS A 60 -0.53 -9.02 8.85
C HIS A 60 0.22 -8.78 7.54
N ASP A 61 -0.51 -8.84 6.44
CA ASP A 61 0.01 -8.68 5.08
C ASP A 61 -0.64 -7.43 4.45
N PRO A 62 0.14 -6.39 4.11
CA PRO A 62 -0.41 -5.16 3.55
C PRO A 62 -1.21 -5.36 2.26
N GLU A 63 -0.84 -6.30 1.41
CA GLU A 63 -1.59 -6.57 0.17
C GLU A 63 -2.94 -7.21 0.50
N LYS A 64 -2.95 -8.22 1.37
CA LYS A 64 -4.19 -8.92 1.76
C LYS A 64 -5.13 -8.01 2.54
N ASP A 65 -4.62 -7.24 3.50
CA ASP A 65 -5.43 -6.29 4.27
C ASP A 65 -5.98 -5.20 3.35
N HIS A 66 -5.20 -4.73 2.38
CA HIS A 66 -5.68 -3.77 1.37
C HIS A 66 -6.79 -4.36 0.51
N GLN A 67 -6.63 -5.61 0.04
CA GLN A 67 -7.67 -6.30 -0.72
C GLN A 67 -8.95 -6.53 0.09
N LEU A 68 -8.82 -6.87 1.38
CA LEU A 68 -9.93 -7.09 2.28
C LEU A 68 -10.75 -5.81 2.52
N TRP A 69 -10.07 -4.70 2.80
CA TRP A 69 -10.73 -3.44 3.17
C TRP A 69 -11.10 -2.54 1.99
N ALA A 70 -10.43 -2.69 0.84
CA ALA A 70 -10.71 -1.92 -0.37
C ALA A 70 -10.53 -2.74 -1.66
N PRO A 71 -11.36 -3.78 -1.89
CA PRO A 71 -11.22 -4.69 -3.04
C PRO A 71 -11.34 -3.99 -4.40
N GLN A 72 -12.08 -2.87 -4.47
CA GLN A 72 -12.22 -2.04 -5.67
C GLN A 72 -11.10 -1.00 -5.87
N CYS A 73 -10.00 -1.08 -5.11
CA CYS A 73 -8.89 -0.14 -5.24
C CYS A 73 -8.33 -0.11 -6.68
N PRO A 74 -8.24 1.07 -7.33
CA PRO A 74 -7.68 1.19 -8.69
C PRO A 74 -6.23 0.69 -8.80
N PHE A 75 -5.46 0.80 -7.72
CA PHE A 75 -4.09 0.29 -7.65
C PHE A 75 -4.03 -1.24 -7.70
N LEU A 76 -4.80 -1.91 -6.83
CA LEU A 76 -4.86 -3.38 -6.77
C LEU A 76 -5.41 -3.97 -8.07
N THR A 77 -6.48 -3.38 -8.60
CA THR A 77 -7.08 -3.84 -9.86
C THR A 77 -6.13 -3.73 -11.05
N ARG A 78 -5.28 -2.68 -11.10
CA ARG A 78 -4.23 -2.52 -12.12
C ARG A 78 -3.11 -3.56 -11.95
N GLN A 79 -2.64 -3.79 -10.72
CA GLN A 79 -1.63 -4.83 -10.45
C GLN A 79 -2.13 -6.23 -10.83
N ALA A 80 -3.37 -6.58 -10.45
CA ALA A 80 -3.96 -7.87 -10.82
C ALA A 80 -4.08 -8.07 -12.34
N ARG A 81 -4.22 -6.99 -13.13
CA ARG A 81 -4.20 -7.03 -14.59
C ARG A 81 -2.78 -7.16 -15.15
N ALA A 82 -1.80 -6.46 -14.57
CA ALA A 82 -0.40 -6.60 -14.95
C ALA A 82 0.12 -8.03 -14.70
N ASN A 83 -0.18 -8.60 -13.53
CA ASN A 83 0.22 -9.95 -13.15
C ASN A 83 -0.43 -11.03 -14.02
N ARG A 84 -1.62 -10.78 -14.60
CA ARG A 84 -2.24 -11.67 -15.59
C ARG A 84 -1.52 -11.68 -16.95
N LYS A 85 -0.93 -10.55 -17.35
CA LYS A 85 -0.20 -10.47 -18.63
C LYS A 85 1.13 -11.21 -18.60
N CYS A 86 1.74 -11.36 -17.43
CA CYS A 86 2.99 -12.14 -17.26
C CYS A 86 2.76 -13.65 -17.06
N LYS A 87 1.51 -14.11 -16.95
CA LYS A 87 1.18 -15.54 -16.81
C LYS A 87 0.91 -16.26 -18.14
N ASN A 88 1.15 -15.61 -19.28
CA ASN A 88 0.98 -16.21 -20.61
C ASN A 88 2.32 -16.30 -21.38
N LEU A 89 3.38 -16.73 -20.70
CA LEU A 89 4.60 -17.23 -21.33
C LEU A 89 4.96 -18.51 -20.56
N PHE A 90 4.99 -19.65 -21.25
CA PHE A 90 5.00 -21.04 -20.73
C PHE A 90 3.63 -21.64 -20.36
N ASP A 91 2.82 -21.88 -21.38
CA ASP A 91 1.99 -23.09 -21.45
C ASP A 91 2.05 -23.59 -22.91
N GLU A 92 3.08 -24.40 -23.22
CA GLU A 92 3.08 -25.45 -24.26
C GLU A 92 3.27 -26.79 -23.55
#